data_AF-A0A3C1B9G7-F1
#
_entry.id   AF-A0A3C1B9G7-F1
#
_cell.length_a   1.000
_cell.length_b   1.000
_cell.length_c   1.000
_cell.angle_alpha   90.00
_cell.angle_beta   90.00
_cell.angle_gamma   90.00
#
_symmetry.space_group_name_H-M   'P 1'
#
loop_
_entity.id
_entity.type
_entity.pdbx_description
1 polymer ?
#
loop_
_entity_poly.entity_id
_entity_poly.type
_entity_poly.pdbx_seq_one_letter_code
_entity_poly.pdbx_strand_id
1 'polypeptide(L)' 'FEADAGTVGYICRELCFANNLVMRHVGDRMIISPPLIISTDEIDILISRARKALDETHAALIEKGLWKAA' A
#
# COMPACT_ATOMS: atom_id res chain seq x y z
N PHE A 1 -11.38 -0.65 9.67
CA PHE A 1 -10.57 -1.81 10.07
C PHE A 1 -10.78 -2.02 11.56
N GLU A 2 -10.70 -3.26 12.05
CA GLU A 2 -10.70 -3.56 13.49
C GLU A 2 -9.28 -3.33 14.06
N ALA A 3 -8.76 -2.12 13.86
CA ALA A 3 -7.42 -1.69 14.24
C ALA A 3 -7.42 -0.17 14.47
N ASP A 4 -6.45 0.32 15.24
CA ASP A 4 -6.28 1.76 15.45
C ASP A 4 -5.97 2.48 14.12
N ALA A 5 -6.36 3.76 14.05
CA ALA A 5 -6.16 4.57 12.87
C ALA A 5 -4.67 4.63 12.48
N GLY A 6 -4.35 4.25 11.24
CA GLY A 6 -2.98 4.22 10.74
C GLY A 6 -2.24 2.89 10.93
N THR A 7 -2.78 1.94 11.68
CA THR A 7 -2.20 0.59 11.76
C THR A 7 -2.22 -0.10 10.40
N VAL A 8 -3.31 0.04 9.64
CA VAL A 8 -3.43 -0.59 8.31
C VAL A 8 -2.58 0.13 7.28
N GLY A 9 -2.55 1.47 7.31
CA GLY A 9 -1.62 2.25 6.48
C GLY A 9 -0.16 1.88 6.71
N TYR A 10 0.24 1.64 7.97
CA TYR A 10 1.59 1.19 8.30
C TYR A 10 1.90 -0.20 7.71
N ILE A 11 0.99 -1.17 7.86
CA ILE A 11 1.14 -2.51 7.26
C ILE A 11 1.29 -2.41 5.73
N CYS A 12 0.44 -1.61 5.09
CA CYS A 12 0.50 -1.40 3.65
C CYS A 12 1.84 -0.77 3.23
N ARG A 13 2.36 0.18 4.01
CA ARG A 13 3.66 0.80 3.77
C ARG A 13 4.80 -0.22 3.85
N GLU A 14 4.83 -1.09 4.84
CA GLU A 14 5.86 -2.14 4.93
C GLU A 14 5.84 -3.06 3.70
N LEU A 15 4.65 -3.45 3.24
CA LEU A 15 4.49 -4.28 2.05
C LEU A 15 4.86 -3.55 0.75
N CYS A 16 4.64 -2.23 0.65
CA CYS A 16 5.19 -1.44 -0.45
C CYS A 16 6.72 -1.50 -0.45
N PHE A 17 7.36 -1.32 0.70
CA PHE A 17 8.82 -1.39 0.83
C PHE A 17 9.36 -2.78 0.45
N ALA A 18 8.70 -3.86 0.89
CA ALA A 18 9.05 -5.24 0.51
C ALA A 18 8.96 -5.49 -1.01
N ASN A 19 8.08 -4.76 -1.70
CA ASN A 19 7.91 -4.82 -3.15
C ASN A 19 8.76 -3.81 -3.94
N ASN A 20 9.80 -3.24 -3.33
CA ASN A 20 10.65 -2.21 -3.95
C ASN A 20 9.85 -1.00 -4.46
N LEU A 21 8.85 -0.58 -3.69
CA LEU A 21 7.99 0.54 -3.99
C LEU A 21 7.95 1.51 -2.81
N VAL A 22 8.33 2.77 -3.06
CA VAL A 22 8.27 3.82 -2.04
C VAL A 22 6.90 4.49 -2.07
N MET A 23 6.07 4.15 -1.10
CA MET A 23 4.80 4.84 -0.80
C MET A 23 4.78 5.24 0.66
N ARG A 24 4.15 6.38 0.97
CA ARG A 24 4.00 6.86 2.35
C ARG A 24 2.55 6.68 2.81
N HIS A 25 2.38 6.29 4.06
CA HIS A 25 1.07 6.30 4.71
C HIS A 25 0.87 7.59 5.52
N VAL A 26 -0.36 8.09 5.57
CA VAL A 26 -0.82 9.16 6.45
C VAL A 26 -2.16 8.69 7.05
N GLY A 27 -2.12 8.16 8.28
CA GLY A 27 -3.18 7.29 8.76
C GLY A 27 -3.31 6.09 7.80
N ASP A 28 -4.53 5.73 7.41
CA ASP A 28 -4.78 4.63 6.45
C ASP A 28 -4.79 5.08 4.98
N ARG A 29 -4.30 6.29 4.69
CA ARG A 29 -4.21 6.82 3.32
C ARG A 29 -2.82 6.61 2.77
N MET A 30 -2.73 6.02 1.59
CA MET A 30 -1.47 5.85 0.87
C MET A 30 -1.27 7.00 -0.13
N ILE A 31 -0.06 7.59 -0.15
CA ILE A 31 0.30 8.71 -1.02
C ILE A 31 1.59 8.44 -1.80
N ILE A 32 1.67 9.00 -3.01
CA ILE A 32 2.82 8.98 -3.90
C ILE A 32 3.10 10.37 -4.46
N SER A 33 4.37 10.64 -4.73
CA SER A 33 4.84 11.84 -5.42
C SER A 33 6.09 11.46 -6.22
N PRO A 34 5.95 10.72 -7.33
CA PRO A 34 7.09 10.33 -8.15
C PRO A 34 7.76 11.57 -8.79
N PRO A 35 8.98 11.44 -9.33
CA PRO A 35 9.61 12.50 -10.10
C PRO A 35 8.72 12.96 -11.26
N LEU A 36 8.70 14.27 -11.53
CA LEU A 36 7.88 14.85 -12.60
C LEU A 36 8.28 14.39 -14.02
N ILE A 37 9.47 13.80 -14.14
CA ILE A 37 10.04 13.28 -15.40
C ILE A 37 9.74 11.79 -15.63
N ILE A 38 8.94 11.15 -14.76
CA ILE A 38 8.61 9.72 -14.88
C ILE A 38 7.94 9.41 -16.22
N SER A 39 8.38 8.35 -16.89
CA SER A 39 7.79 7.86 -18.14
C SER A 39 6.51 7.05 -17.90
N THR A 40 5.74 6.83 -18.96
CA THR A 40 4.53 5.98 -18.90
C THR A 40 4.85 4.55 -18.47
N ASP A 41 5.94 3.97 -18.98
CA ASP A 41 6.35 2.61 -18.64
C ASP A 41 6.75 2.48 -17.16
N GLU A 42 7.40 3.51 -16.60
CA GLU A 42 7.72 3.56 -15.17
C GLU A 42 6.47 3.75 -14.31
N ILE A 43 5.46 4.49 -14.79
CA ILE A 43 4.15 4.58 -14.13
C ILE A 43 3.49 3.20 -14.08
N ASP A 44 3.52 2.43 -15.16
CA ASP A 44 2.95 1.08 -15.19
C ASP A 44 3.65 0.15 -14.20
N ILE A 45 4.98 0.23 -14.09
CA ILE A 45 5.76 -0.51 -13.09
C ILE A 45 5.36 -0.09 -11.67
N LEU A 46 5.21 1.21 -11.42
CA LEU A 46 4.81 1.76 -10.12
C LEU A 46 3.43 1.24 -9.71
N ILE A 47 2.44 1.32 -10.61
CA ILE A 47 1.07 0.89 -10.34
C ILE A 47 0.96 -0.63 -10.19
N SER A 48 1.71 -1.40 -10.99
CA SER A 48 1.79 -2.85 -10.85
C SER A 48 2.28 -3.27 -9.44
N ARG A 49 3.36 -2.64 -8.95
CA ARG A 49 3.85 -2.86 -7.59
C ARG A 49 2.89 -2.38 -6.52
N ALA A 50 2.20 -1.25 -6.75
CA ALA A 50 1.22 -0.71 -5.81
C ALA A 50 0.04 -1.67 -5.64
N ARG A 51 -0.47 -2.22 -6.75
CA ARG A 51 -1.53 -3.22 -6.74
C ARG A 51 -1.11 -4.47 -5.97
N LYS A 52 0.09 -5.00 -6.23
CA LYS A 52 0.62 -6.15 -5.51
C LYS A 52 0.67 -5.92 -4.00
N ALA A 53 1.17 -4.75 -3.57
CA ALA A 53 1.23 -4.41 -2.16
C ALA A 53 -0.18 -4.29 -1.53
N LEU A 54 -1.17 -3.77 -2.25
CA LEU A 54 -2.56 -3.71 -1.78
C LEU A 54 -3.18 -5.11 -1.64
N ASP A 55 -2.96 -5.99 -2.62
CA ASP A 55 -3.45 -7.38 -2.57
C ASP A 55 -2.85 -8.14 -1.39
N GLU A 56 -1.54 -8.01 -1.18
CA GLU A 56 -0.84 -8.58 -0.01
C GLU A 56 -1.34 -7.97 1.31
N THR A 57 -1.62 -6.65 1.32
CA THR A 57 -2.17 -5.98 2.51
C THR A 57 -3.54 -6.55 2.84
N HIS A 58 -4.42 -6.69 1.85
CA HIS A 58 -5.76 -7.24 2.05
C HIS A 58 -5.70 -8.67 2.59
N ALA A 59 -4.84 -9.52 2.02
CA ALA A 59 -4.62 -10.88 2.51
C ALA A 59 -4.12 -10.90 3.97
N ALA A 60 -3.14 -10.04 4.29
CA ALA A 60 -2.61 -9.93 5.66
C ALA A 60 -3.65 -9.41 6.67
N LEU A 61 -4.53 -8.50 6.26
CA LEU A 61 -5.61 -8.01 7.13
C LEU A 61 -6.65 -9.10 7.41
N ILE A 62 -6.97 -9.95 6.42
CA ILE A 62 -7.86 -11.10 6.62
C ILE A 62 -7.22 -12.09 7.59
N GLU A 63 -5.95 -12.46 7.38
CA GLU A 63 -5.23 -13.40 8.25
C GLU A 63 -5.16 -12.90 9.70
N LYS A 64 -4.93 -11.60 9.89
CA LYS A 64 -4.88 -10.97 11.22
C LYS A 64 -6.26 -10.68 11.83
N GLY A 65 -7.35 -10.96 11.12
CA GLY A 65 -8.71 -10.65 11.57
C GLY A 65 -9.02 -9.15 11.69
N LEU A 66 -8.24 -8.30 11.02
CA LEU A 66 -8.39 -6.84 11.06
C LEU A 66 -9.33 -6.30 9.96
N TRP A 67 -9.63 -7.13 8.96
CA TRP A 67 -10.56 -6.81 7.88
C TRP A 67 -12.02 -7.04 8.31
N LYS A 68 -12.86 -6.03 8.09
CA LYS A 68 -14.31 -6.11 8.24
C LYS A 68 -14.93 -5.56 6.98
N ALA A 69 -15.72 -6.39 6.30
CA ALA A 69 -16.53 -5.93 5.18
C ALA A 69 -17.51 -4.85 5.66
N ALA A 70 -17.67 -3.80 4.86
CA ALA A 70 -18.63 -2.73 5.11
C ALA A 70 -20.06 -3.23 4.99
#